data_AF-A0A6B3EAX1-F1
#
_entry.id   AF-A0A6B3EAX1-F1
#
_cell.length_a   1.000
_cell.length_b   1.000
_cell.length_c   1.000
_cell.angle_alpha   90.00
_cell.angle_beta   90.00
_cell.angle_gamma   90.00
#
_symmetry.space_group_name_H-M   'P 1'
#
loop_
_entity.id
_entity.type
_entity.pdbx_description
1 polymer ?
#
loop_
_entity_poly.entity_id
_entity_poly.type
_entity_poly.pdbx_seq_one_letter_code
_entity_poly.pdbx_strand_id
1 'polypeptide(L)' 'VPVRDTAPLREVRPSILALLERLPHTAGFVLSATFEVLAWNDLAAALMEDFGTLDRAERNLARRAFL' A
#
# COMPACT_ATOMS: atom_id res chain seq x y z
N VAL A 1 -14.25 1.30 -29.48
CA VAL A 1 -13.77 0.36 -28.43
C VAL A 1 -14.01 1.06 -27.10
N PRO A 2 -14.78 0.51 -26.14
CA PRO A 2 -14.92 1.19 -24.87
C PRO A 2 -13.56 1.14 -24.17
N VAL A 3 -13.05 2.31 -23.77
CA VAL A 3 -11.93 2.40 -22.83
C VAL A 3 -12.42 1.70 -21.57
N ARG A 4 -11.84 0.55 -21.25
CA ARG A 4 -12.01 -0.05 -19.94
C ARG A 4 -11.49 0.98 -18.97
N ASP A 5 -12.36 1.48 -18.11
CA ASP A 5 -11.95 2.30 -16.99
C ASP A 5 -11.11 1.38 -16.08
N THR A 6 -9.80 1.34 -16.34
CA THR A 6 -8.83 0.61 -15.53
C THR A 6 -8.59 1.42 -14.28
N ALA A 7 -9.64 1.65 -13.49
CA ALA A 7 -9.43 2.00 -12.10
C ALA A 7 -8.53 0.89 -11.53
N PRO A 8 -7.36 1.22 -10.97
CA PRO A 8 -6.47 0.21 -10.44
C PRO A 8 -7.25 -0.68 -9.47
N LEU A 9 -6.98 -1.99 -9.47
CA LEU A 9 -7.44 -2.88 -8.40
C LEU A 9 -6.86 -2.34 -7.09
N ARG A 10 -7.68 -1.57 -6.37
CA ARG A 10 -7.35 -0.87 -5.12
C ARG A 10 -7.72 -1.69 -3.88
N GLU A 11 -8.30 -2.86 -4.09
CA GLU A 11 -8.73 -3.74 -3.03
C GLU A 11 -7.70 -4.87 -2.85
N VAL A 12 -7.11 -4.94 -1.66
CA VAL A 12 -6.15 -5.99 -1.32
C VAL A 12 -6.94 -7.24 -0.95
N ARG A 13 -6.60 -8.37 -1.58
CA ARG A 13 -7.25 -9.65 -1.27
C ARG A 13 -7.06 -10.00 0.21
N PRO A 14 -8.09 -10.51 0.91
CA PRO A 14 -7.99 -10.84 2.33
C PRO A 14 -6.83 -11.78 2.70
N SER A 15 -6.49 -12.74 1.84
CA SER A 15 -5.36 -13.64 2.07
C SER A 15 -4.00 -12.94 2.10
N ILE A 16 -3.85 -11.83 1.37
CA ILE A 16 -2.63 -11.02 1.37
C ILE A 16 -2.54 -10.19 2.65
N LEU A 17 -3.68 -9.64 3.12
CA LEU A 17 -3.73 -8.96 4.41
C LEU A 17 -3.35 -9.91 5.55
N ALA A 18 -3.92 -11.11 5.56
CA ALA A 18 -3.59 -12.15 6.54
C ALA A 18 -2.12 -12.58 6.48
N LEU A 19 -1.50 -12.59 5.28
CA LEU A 19 -0.07 -12.84 5.17
C LEU A 19 0.75 -11.70 5.78
N LEU A 20 0.37 -10.45 5.52
CA LEU A 20 1.04 -9.27 6.05
C LEU A 20 1.02 -9.23 7.59
N GLU A 21 -0.12 -9.57 8.19
CA GLU A 21 -0.31 -9.69 9.65
C GLU A 21 0.56 -10.80 10.26
N ARG A 22 0.86 -11.86 9.50
CA ARG A 22 1.71 -12.98 9.94
C ARG A 22 3.21 -12.69 9.87
N LEU A 23 3.60 -11.50 9.46
CA LEU A 23 5.00 -11.06 9.36
C LEU A 23 5.31 -9.94 10.37
N PRO A 24 5.16 -10.16 11.70
CA PRO A 24 5.28 -9.08 12.69
C PRO A 24 6.71 -8.52 12.83
N HIS A 25 7.73 -9.28 12.41
CA HIS A 25 9.14 -8.89 12.49
C HIS A 25 9.73 -8.47 11.14
N THR A 26 8.89 -8.27 10.13
CA THR A 26 9.34 -7.80 8.81
C THR A 26 8.40 -6.69 8.35
N ALA A 27 8.93 -5.51 8.08
CA ALA A 27 8.13 -4.41 7.54
C ALA A 27 7.63 -4.80 6.15
N GLY A 28 6.30 -4.82 5.97
CA GLY A 28 5.65 -5.29 4.76
C GLY A 28 4.73 -4.25 4.15
N PHE A 29 4.74 -4.16 2.82
CA PHE A 29 3.86 -3.29 2.04
C PHE A 29 3.20 -4.05 0.90
N VAL A 30 1.96 -3.67 0.58
CA VAL A 30 1.29 -4.03 -0.67
C VAL A 30 1.16 -2.75 -1.48
N LEU A 31 1.70 -2.76 -2.71
CA LEU A 31 1.72 -1.61 -3.59
C LEU A 31 0.83 -1.85 -4.82
N SER A 32 0.22 -0.78 -5.33
CA SER A 32 -0.37 -0.78 -6.67
C SER A 32 0.73 -0.73 -7.74
N ALA A 33 0.35 -0.95 -9.00
CA ALA A 33 1.25 -0.77 -10.15
C ALA A 33 1.80 0.66 -10.28
N THR A 34 1.15 1.66 -9.64
CA THR A 34 1.58 3.05 -9.62
C THR A 34 2.29 3.44 -8.32
N PHE A 35 2.73 2.47 -7.50
CA PHE A 35 3.42 2.64 -6.21
C PHE A 35 2.56 3.28 -5.09
N GLU A 36 1.24 3.27 -5.23
CA GLU A 36 0.35 3.62 -4.11
C GLU A 36 0.39 2.51 -3.06
N VAL A 37 0.60 2.88 -1.80
CA VAL A 37 0.53 1.95 -0.67
C VAL A 37 -0.93 1.58 -0.41
N LEU A 38 -1.27 0.32 -0.66
CA LEU A 38 -2.62 -0.24 -0.52
C LEU A 38 -2.85 -0.90 0.84
N ALA A 39 -1.80 -1.49 1.43
CA ALA A 39 -1.79 -2.05 2.78
C ALA A 39 -0.36 -2.09 3.34
N TRP A 40 -0.23 -2.06 4.67
CA TRP A 40 1.03 -2.12 5.42
C TRP A 40 0.75 -2.79 6.77
N ASN A 41 1.78 -3.36 7.42
CA ASN A 41 1.65 -3.89 8.78
C ASN A 41 2.11 -2.87 9.84
N ASP A 42 1.88 -3.17 11.11
CA ASP A 42 2.21 -2.28 12.23
C ASP A 42 3.69 -1.91 12.27
N LEU A 43 4.59 -2.85 11.95
CA LEU A 43 6.02 -2.57 11.91
C LEU A 43 6.38 -1.59 10.80
N ALA A 44 5.76 -1.70 9.62
CA ALA A 44 5.91 -0.73 8.55
C ALA A 44 5.39 0.65 8.94
N ALA A 45 4.26 0.74 9.66
CA ALA A 45 3.74 2.00 10.19
C ALA A 45 4.71 2.63 11.20
N ALA A 46 5.27 1.82 12.10
CA ALA A 46 6.19 2.27 13.14
C ALA A 46 7.54 2.75 12.60
N LEU A 47 8.04 2.14 11.51
CA LEU A 47 9.34 2.49 10.93
C LEU A 47 9.27 3.62 9.90
N MET A 48 8.13 3.80 9.23
CA MET A 48 7.96 4.82 8.20
C MET A 48 6.98 5.90 8.65
N GLU A 49 5.69 5.62 8.55
CA GLU A 49 4.58 6.48 8.94
C GLU A 49 3.30 5.65 8.92
N ASP A 50 2.30 6.01 9.72
CA ASP A 50 0.97 5.44 9.55
C ASP A 50 0.33 6.01 8.28
N PHE A 51 0.40 5.25 7.18
CA PHE A 51 -0.20 5.66 5.90
C PHE A 51 -1.71 5.85 6.00
N GLY A 52 -2.38 5.39 7.07
CA GLY A 52 -3.80 5.56 7.31
C GLY A 52 -4.20 7.01 7.54
N THR A 53 -3.28 7.83 8.03
CA THR A 53 -3.48 9.26 8.32
C THR A 53 -3.27 10.17 7.12
N LEU A 54 -2.59 9.67 6.08
CA LEU A 54 -2.29 10.41 4.86
C LEU A 54 -3.47 10.42 3.89
N ASP A 55 -3.62 11.51 3.14
CA ASP A 55 -4.54 11.52 2.01
C ASP A 55 -4.08 10.48 0.98
N ARG A 56 -5.05 9.84 0.30
CA ARG A 56 -4.76 8.74 -0.63
C ARG A 56 -3.73 9.13 -1.70
N ALA A 57 -3.76 10.37 -2.18
CA ALA A 57 -2.82 10.87 -3.19
C ALA A 57 -1.37 10.98 -2.68
N GLU A 58 -1.19 11.05 -1.36
CA GLU A 58 0.11 11.22 -0.70
C GLU A 58 0.77 9.88 -0.33
N ARG A 59 0.02 8.78 -0.42
CA ARG A 59 0.49 7.41 -0.12
C ARG A 59 1.32 6.79 -1.26
N ASN A 60 2.00 7.59 -2.08
CA ASN A 60 2.85 7.08 -3.16
C ASN A 60 4.29 6.92 -2.66
N LEU A 61 4.74 5.67 -2.54
CA LEU A 61 6.05 5.37 -1.94
C LEU A 61 7.21 5.83 -2.83
N ALA A 62 7.08 5.73 -4.15
CA ALA A 62 8.10 6.20 -5.07
C ALA A 62 8.25 7.73 -5.00
N ARG A 63 7.14 8.47 -4.98
CA ARG A 63 7.17 9.93 -4.79
C ARG A 63 7.88 10.29 -3.48
N ARG A 64 7.53 9.64 -2.35
CA ARG A 64 8.16 9.92 -1.05
C ARG A 64 9.65 9.59 -1.00
N ALA A 65 10.10 8.60 -1.77
CA ALA A 65 11.51 8.21 -1.80
C ALA A 65 12.38 9.11 -2.69
N PHE A 66 11.78 9.78 -3.69
CA PHE A 66 12.55 10.43 -4.77
C PHE A 66 12.20 11.91 -5.02
N LEU A 67 11.14 12.44 -4.41
CA LEU A 67 10.71 13.84 -4.54
C LEU A 67 10.62 14.50 -3.16
#